data_AF-A0A355F9Y2-F1
#
_entry.id   AF-A0A355F9Y2-F1
#
_cell.length_a   1.000
_cell.length_b   1.000
_cell.length_c   1.000
_cell.angle_alpha   90.00
_cell.angle_beta   90.00
_cell.angle_gamma   90.00
#
_symmetry.space_group_name_H-M   'P 1'
#
loop_
_entity.id
_entity.type
_entity.pdbx_description
1 polymer ?
#
loop_
_entity_poly.entity_id
_entity_poly.type
_entity_poly.pdbx_seq_one_letter_code
_entity_poly.pdbx_strand_id
1 'polypeptide(L)' 'MLRTVTATRYVTPLREGGSLPALVEADDDGLYVLKFRGAGQGPLALV' A
#
# COMPACT_ATOMS: atom_id res chain seq x y z
N MET A 1 1.18 0.30 -23.18
CA MET A 1 1.88 1.04 -22.12
C MET A 1 1.09 0.87 -20.84
N LEU A 2 1.73 0.57 -19.71
CA LEU A 2 1.03 0.45 -18.42
C LEU A 2 0.85 1.85 -17.81
N ARG A 3 -0.32 2.11 -17.23
CA ARG A 3 -0.60 3.36 -16.51
C ARG A 3 0.20 3.40 -15.20
N THR A 4 0.66 4.58 -14.81
CA THR A 4 1.35 4.83 -13.55
C THR A 4 0.65 5.99 -12.84
N VAL A 5 0.40 5.83 -11.54
CA VAL A 5 -0.27 6.81 -10.68
C VAL A 5 0.53 6.97 -9.39
N THR A 6 0.47 8.13 -8.77
CA THR A 6 1.16 8.40 -7.51
C THR A 6 0.21 8.12 -6.34
N ALA A 7 0.58 7.23 -5.42
CA ALA A 7 -0.18 7.05 -4.19
C ALA A 7 -0.05 8.30 -3.31
N THR A 8 -1.18 8.85 -2.86
CA THR A 8 -1.25 10.12 -2.12
C THR A 8 -1.60 9.92 -0.65
N ARG A 9 -2.38 8.88 -0.32
CA ARG A 9 -2.81 8.62 1.05
C ARG A 9 -2.91 7.14 1.37
N TYR A 10 -2.40 6.77 2.54
CA TYR A 10 -2.62 5.47 3.16
C TYR A 10 -3.95 5.46 3.92
N VAL A 11 -4.93 4.69 3.45
CA VAL A 11 -6.31 4.74 3.96
C VAL A 11 -6.54 3.67 5.03
N THR A 12 -6.46 2.40 4.64
CA THR A 12 -6.82 1.27 5.52
C THR A 12 -5.83 0.12 5.39
N PRO A 13 -5.19 -0.35 6.47
CA PRO A 13 -4.41 -1.58 6.46
C PRO A 13 -5.30 -2.81 6.24
N LEU A 14 -4.86 -3.74 5.39
CA LEU A 14 -5.54 -5.02 5.14
C LEU A 14 -4.65 -6.18 5.60
N ARG A 15 -4.34 -6.25 6.90
CA ARG A 15 -3.30 -7.17 7.41
C ARG A 15 -3.70 -8.65 7.25
N GLU A 16 -2.77 -9.46 6.72
CA GLU A 16 -2.92 -10.91 6.60
C GLU A 16 -1.59 -11.60 6.97
N GLY A 17 -1.46 -12.05 8.22
CA GLY A 17 -0.19 -12.60 8.72
C GLY A 17 0.97 -11.59 8.58
N GLY A 18 2.09 -12.02 7.99
CA GLY A 18 3.23 -11.15 7.67
C GLY A 18 3.04 -10.29 6.41
N SER A 19 1.91 -10.43 5.71
CA SER A 19 1.55 -9.65 4.54
C SER A 19 0.97 -8.29 4.95
N LEU A 20 1.48 -7.22 4.33
CA LEU A 20 0.92 -5.88 4.48
C LEU A 20 0.42 -5.33 3.14
N PRO A 21 -0.80 -5.69 2.71
CA PRO A 21 -1.55 -4.91 1.75
C PRO A 21 -2.31 -3.76 2.43
N ALA A 22 -2.66 -2.73 1.67
CA ALA A 22 -3.51 -1.65 2.15
C ALA A 22 -4.30 -0.99 1.03
N LEU A 23 -5.37 -0.32 1.42
CA LEU A 23 -6.10 0.60 0.57
C LEU A 23 -5.37 1.95 0.52
N VAL A 24 -5.18 2.49 -0.68
CA VAL A 24 -4.54 3.79 -0.91
C VAL A 24 -5.35 4.64 -1.90
N GLU A 25 -5.42 5.94 -1.64
CA GLU A 25 -5.84 6.93 -2.65
C GLU A 25 -4.64 7.28 -3.55
N ALA A 26 -4.92 7.66 -4.79
CA ALA A 26 -3.92 8.11 -5.75
C ALA A 26 -4.25 9.51 -6.32
N ASP A 27 -3.30 10.07 -7.09
CA ASP A 27 -3.39 11.39 -7.72
C ASP A 27 -4.41 11.47 -8.86
N ASP A 28 -4.95 10.34 -9.31
CA ASP A 28 -6.02 10.24 -10.31
C ASP A 28 -7.41 10.07 -9.67
N ASP A 29 -7.55 10.41 -8.39
CA ASP A 29 -8.75 10.23 -7.57
C ASP A 29 -9.20 8.75 -7.43
N GLY A 30 -8.35 7.81 -7.85
CA GLY A 30 -8.59 6.39 -7.76
C GLY A 30 -8.29 5.81 -6.38
N LEU A 31 -8.97 4.69 -6.06
CA LEU A 31 -8.76 3.91 -4.86
C LEU A 31 -8.19 2.54 -5.22
N TYR A 32 -7.05 2.17 -4.64
CA TYR A 32 -6.29 0.98 -5.04
C TYR A 32 -5.89 0.12 -3.84
N VAL A 33 -5.74 -1.18 -4.08
CA VAL A 33 -5.04 -2.07 -3.15
C VAL A 33 -3.56 -2.12 -3.54
N LEU A 34 -2.70 -1.70 -2.62
CA LEU A 34 -1.26 -1.72 -2.79
C LEU A 34 -0.64 -2.81 -1.90
N LYS A 35 0.28 -3.59 -2.46
CA LYS A 35 1.04 -4.61 -1.74
C LYS A 35 2.44 -4.08 -1.40
N PHE A 36 2.71 -3.81 -0.13
CA PHE A 36 4.03 -3.37 0.31
C PHE A 36 5.04 -4.52 0.30
N ARG A 37 6.28 -4.20 -0.06
CA ARG A 37 7.43 -5.12 -0.05
C ARG A 37 8.30 -4.81 1.17
N GLY A 38 8.81 -5.84 1.84
CA GLY A 38 9.69 -5.68 3.02
C GLY A 38 9.05 -5.06 4.26
N ALA A 39 7.78 -4.66 4.18
CA ALA A 39 7.15 -3.89 5.26
C ALA A 39 6.71 -4.75 6.45
N GLY A 40 6.68 -6.08 6.33
CA GLY A 40 6.16 -6.96 7.38
C GLY A 40 7.13 -7.23 8.53
N GLN A 41 8.44 -6.99 8.35
CA GLN A 41 9.50 -7.40 9.29
C GLN A 41 10.71 -6.46 9.20
N GLY A 42 11.47 -6.33 10.30
CA GLY A 42 12.71 -5.54 10.36
C GLY A 42 12.53 -4.09 10.83
N PRO A 43 13.61 -3.30 10.85
CA PRO A 43 13.61 -1.95 11.47
C PRO A 43 12.69 -0.92 10.79
N LEU A 44 12.33 -1.15 9.52
CA LEU A 44 11.45 -0.30 8.73
C LEU A 44 10.06 -0.94 8.52
N ALA A 45 9.69 -1.89 9.37
CA ALA A 45 8.39 -2.53 9.28
C ALA A 45 7.26 -1.52 9.53
N LEU A 46 6.19 -1.64 8.75
CA LEU A 46 4.96 -0.86 8.91
C LEU A 46 4.00 -1.62 9.85
N VAL A 47 4.32 -1.60 11.14
CA VAL A 47 3.54 -2.25 12.21
C VAL A 47 2.50 -1.32 12.80
#